data_AF-A0A1F9QLZ8-F1
#
_entry.id   AF-A0A1F9QLZ8-F1
#
_cell.length_a   1.000
_cell.length_b   1.000
_cell.length_c   1.000
_cell.angle_alpha   90.00
_cell.angle_beta   90.00
_cell.angle_gamma   90.00
#
_symmetry.space_group_name_H-M   'P 1'
#
loop_
_entity.id
_entity.type
_entity.pdbx_description
1 polymer ?
#
loop_
_entity_poly.entity_id
_entity_poly.type
_entity_poly.pdbx_seq_one_letter_code
_entity_poly.pdbx_strand_id
1 'polypeptide(L)'
;MKKFLSVLALTLFSAVAAVDASNYPADYTYQTARVVVRGPAVMATVNSGIMSKLVIGYKGNGILGGRDRIQAVVRMTSVEYYSGYQKTVERVIDLPREWNGTGYMTAGLSYYDFVPQGFAGNPRRIEVAFFSGQQWDSNYNANYAVEMDEFYSSQAQFTNKRGGGPDIEIPCWDFIVAQMRK
;
A
#
# COMPACT_ATOMS: atom_id res chain seq x y z
N MET A 1 -14.33 53.74 43.19
CA MET A 1 -14.61 52.44 43.81
C MET A 1 -15.77 51.77 43.09
N LYS A 2 -15.53 50.66 42.39
CA LYS A 2 -16.44 49.52 42.13
C LYS A 2 -15.61 48.48 41.37
N LYS A 3 -15.58 47.25 41.88
CA LYS A 3 -14.79 46.13 41.39
C LYS A 3 -15.68 45.18 40.57
N PHE A 4 -15.01 44.41 39.70
CA PHE A 4 -15.30 43.05 39.23
C PHE A 4 -16.29 42.77 38.07
N LEU A 5 -15.90 41.70 37.37
CA LEU A 5 -16.56 40.89 36.32
C LEU A 5 -16.47 41.50 34.91
N SER A 6 -15.87 40.86 33.90
CA SER A 6 -15.98 39.44 33.55
C SER A 6 -14.78 38.94 32.73
N VAL A 7 -14.07 37.94 33.26
CA VAL A 7 -13.25 37.01 32.49
C VAL A 7 -14.19 35.90 32.03
N LEU A 8 -14.69 35.95 30.78
CA LEU A 8 -15.16 34.78 30.01
C LEU A 8 -15.64 35.21 28.62
N ALA A 9 -14.75 35.25 27.64
CA ALA A 9 -15.15 35.30 26.22
C ALA A 9 -14.06 34.66 25.34
N LEU A 10 -13.47 33.56 25.82
CA LEU A 10 -12.40 32.86 25.11
C LEU A 10 -12.62 31.35 25.10
N THR A 11 -13.81 30.89 24.75
CA THR A 11 -14.09 29.47 24.45
C THR A 11 -15.42 29.36 23.69
N LEU A 12 -15.48 29.77 22.43
CA LEU A 12 -16.69 29.58 21.60
C LEU A 12 -16.38 29.24 20.13
N PHE A 13 -15.24 28.59 19.88
CA PHE A 13 -14.97 27.89 18.61
C PHE A 13 -14.37 26.50 18.80
N SER A 14 -14.58 25.87 19.95
CA SER A 14 -14.19 24.47 20.22
C SER A 14 -15.42 23.56 20.25
N ALA A 15 -16.24 23.62 19.21
CA ALA A 15 -17.30 22.64 18.96
C ALA A 15 -17.84 22.85 17.54
N VAL A 16 -16.97 22.78 16.53
CA VAL A 16 -17.47 22.23 15.26
C VAL A 16 -17.61 20.76 15.57
N ALA A 17 -18.84 20.37 15.92
CA ALA A 17 -19.25 19.00 16.05
C ALA A 17 -18.61 18.22 14.90
N ALA A 18 -17.90 17.14 15.24
CA ALA A 18 -17.66 16.07 14.30
C ALA A 18 -19.04 15.70 13.76
N VAL A 19 -19.36 16.19 12.58
CA VAL A 19 -20.53 15.74 11.83
C VAL A 19 -20.16 14.29 11.53
N ASP A 20 -20.69 13.37 12.33
CA ASP A 20 -20.59 11.93 12.12
C ASP A 20 -21.16 11.64 10.73
N ALA A 21 -20.29 11.69 9.73
CA ALA A 21 -20.59 11.27 8.39
C ALA A 21 -20.53 9.74 8.40
N SER A 22 -21.71 9.13 8.24
CA SER A 22 -22.03 7.76 7.79
C SER A 22 -22.16 6.63 8.85
N ASN A 23 -23.24 5.84 8.69
CA ASN A 23 -23.60 4.62 9.43
C ASN A 23 -22.62 3.44 9.22
N TYR A 24 -21.34 3.69 8.93
CA TYR A 24 -20.40 2.60 8.76
C TYR A 24 -19.97 2.01 10.10
N PRO A 25 -19.66 0.70 10.15
CA PRO A 25 -19.07 0.07 11.32
C PRO A 25 -17.81 0.81 11.81
N ALA A 26 -17.54 0.76 13.12
CA ALA A 26 -16.39 1.44 13.71
C ALA A 26 -15.03 0.95 13.15
N ASP A 27 -14.99 -0.24 12.56
CA ASP A 27 -13.81 -0.83 11.91
C ASP A 27 -13.72 -0.55 10.41
N TYR A 28 -14.69 0.15 9.82
CA TYR A 28 -14.72 0.45 8.39
C TYR A 28 -13.48 1.21 7.92
N THR A 29 -12.89 2.02 8.78
CA THR A 29 -11.66 2.77 8.48
C THR A 29 -10.38 2.07 8.91
N TYR A 30 -10.46 0.96 9.64
CA TYR A 30 -9.28 0.24 10.11
C TYR A 30 -8.48 -0.28 8.92
N GLN A 31 -7.18 0.04 8.92
CA GLN A 31 -6.29 -0.36 7.84
C GLN A 31 -5.59 -1.65 8.19
N THR A 32 -5.73 -2.66 7.33
CA THR A 32 -5.01 -3.93 7.45
C THR A 32 -3.96 -4.04 6.35
N ALA A 33 -2.69 -4.03 6.78
CA ALA A 33 -1.54 -4.29 5.94
C ALA A 33 -1.24 -5.80 5.92
N ARG A 34 -1.05 -6.38 4.73
CA ARG A 34 -0.63 -7.78 4.54
C ARG A 34 0.54 -7.82 3.58
N VAL A 35 1.60 -8.51 3.94
CA VAL A 35 2.86 -8.51 3.21
C VAL A 35 3.22 -9.92 2.76
N VAL A 36 3.68 -10.06 1.51
CA VAL A 36 4.26 -11.29 0.97
C VAL A 36 5.68 -10.98 0.49
N VAL A 37 6.63 -11.82 0.86
CA VAL A 37 8.06 -11.65 0.53
C VAL A 37 8.52 -12.81 -0.34
N ARG A 38 9.27 -12.50 -1.41
CA ARG A 38 9.88 -13.46 -2.33
C ARG A 38 11.31 -12.99 -2.64
N GLY A 39 12.30 -13.58 -1.97
CA GLY A 39 13.69 -13.11 -2.06
C GLY A 39 13.80 -11.61 -1.65
N PRO A 40 14.37 -10.74 -2.50
CA PRO A 40 14.43 -9.31 -2.25
C PRO A 40 13.12 -8.57 -2.55
N ALA A 41 12.15 -9.19 -3.23
CA ALA A 41 10.87 -8.57 -3.55
C ALA A 41 9.93 -8.60 -2.33
N VAL A 42 9.31 -7.45 -2.05
CA VAL A 42 8.28 -7.28 -1.02
C VAL A 42 7.04 -6.73 -1.71
N MET A 43 5.92 -7.43 -1.58
CA MET A 43 4.62 -6.94 -2.06
C MET A 43 3.70 -6.82 -0.86
N ALA A 44 2.95 -5.73 -0.77
CA ALA A 44 2.04 -5.51 0.33
C ALA A 44 0.72 -4.92 -0.14
N THR A 45 -0.36 -5.31 0.53
CA THR A 45 -1.68 -4.72 0.37
C THR A 45 -2.03 -3.97 1.65
N VAL A 46 -2.64 -2.81 1.51
CA VAL A 46 -3.23 -2.07 2.64
C VAL A 46 -4.68 -1.82 2.31
N ASN A 47 -5.58 -2.40 3.10
CA ASN A 47 -7.02 -2.36 2.83
C ASN A 47 -7.80 -1.88 4.06
N SER A 48 -8.82 -1.07 3.80
CA SER A 48 -9.93 -0.77 4.71
C SER A 48 -11.23 -0.75 3.90
N GLY A 49 -12.35 -0.42 4.52
CA GLY A 49 -13.63 -0.27 3.81
C GLY A 49 -13.68 0.91 2.83
N ILE A 50 -12.78 1.89 2.97
CA ILE A 50 -12.70 3.09 2.09
C ILE A 50 -11.50 3.11 1.16
N MET A 51 -10.52 2.22 1.36
CA MET A 51 -9.28 2.26 0.60
C MET A 51 -8.73 0.87 0.32
N SER A 52 -8.12 0.70 -0.85
CA SER A 52 -7.38 -0.50 -1.22
C SER A 52 -6.14 -0.07 -2.00
N LYS A 53 -4.97 -0.36 -1.45
CA LYS A 53 -3.68 0.07 -2.00
C LYS A 53 -2.73 -1.10 -2.12
N LEU A 54 -1.89 -1.02 -3.15
CA LEU A 54 -0.78 -1.92 -3.41
C LEU A 54 0.53 -1.18 -3.16
N VAL A 55 1.47 -1.83 -2.50
CA VAL A 55 2.83 -1.35 -2.28
C VAL A 55 3.79 -2.39 -2.83
N ILE A 56 4.70 -1.95 -3.70
CA ILE A 56 5.78 -2.78 -4.23
C ILE A 56 7.08 -2.27 -3.63
N GLY A 57 7.85 -3.18 -3.06
CA GLY A 57 9.13 -2.90 -2.42
C GLY A 57 10.21 -3.86 -2.86
N TYR A 58 11.45 -3.42 -2.70
CA TYR A 58 12.66 -4.19 -2.95
C TYR A 58 13.66 -3.95 -1.84
N LYS A 59 14.17 -5.02 -1.23
CA LYS A 59 15.10 -4.93 -0.10
C LYS A 59 16.45 -4.34 -0.51
N GLY A 60 17.02 -3.50 0.33
CA GLY A 60 18.29 -2.82 0.06
C GLY A 60 19.51 -3.76 0.01
N ASN A 61 19.38 -4.97 0.56
CA ASN A 61 20.40 -6.03 0.47
C ASN A 61 20.28 -6.89 -0.80
N GLY A 62 19.32 -6.62 -1.69
CA GLY A 62 19.23 -7.26 -2.99
C GLY A 62 20.34 -6.81 -3.94
N ILE A 63 20.44 -7.46 -5.10
CA ILE A 63 21.50 -7.19 -6.09
C ILE A 63 21.45 -5.77 -6.67
N LEU A 64 20.29 -5.11 -6.60
CA LEU A 64 20.08 -3.71 -6.99
C LEU A 64 20.31 -2.72 -5.83
N GLY A 65 20.90 -3.17 -4.73
CA GLY A 65 21.26 -2.35 -3.57
C GLY A 65 22.23 -1.20 -3.89
N GLY A 66 22.24 -0.17 -3.04
CA GLY A 66 23.20 0.95 -3.13
C GLY A 66 22.89 2.01 -4.20
N ARG A 67 21.70 2.00 -4.81
CA ARG A 67 21.19 3.03 -5.73
C ARG A 67 20.28 4.02 -4.99
N ASP A 68 20.01 5.17 -5.58
CA ASP A 68 19.05 6.14 -5.02
C ASP A 68 17.60 5.83 -5.41
N ARG A 69 17.43 5.16 -6.56
CA ARG A 69 16.15 4.68 -7.07
C ARG A 69 16.38 3.43 -7.92
N ILE A 70 15.35 2.59 -8.00
CA ILE A 70 15.24 1.50 -8.97
C ILE A 70 13.89 1.60 -9.68
N GLN A 71 13.65 0.74 -10.66
CA GLN A 71 12.38 0.64 -11.36
C GLN A 71 11.86 -0.79 -11.24
N ALA A 72 10.54 -0.94 -11.34
CA ALA A 72 9.89 -2.23 -11.40
C ALA A 72 8.96 -2.31 -12.61
N VAL A 73 9.01 -3.42 -13.32
CA VAL A 73 7.97 -3.83 -14.26
C VAL A 73 6.96 -4.64 -13.45
N VAL A 74 5.76 -4.08 -13.30
CA VAL A 74 4.64 -4.71 -12.57
C VAL A 74 3.61 -5.15 -13.58
N ARG A 75 3.29 -6.44 -13.56
CA ARG A 75 2.21 -7.06 -14.33
C ARG A 75 1.13 -7.50 -13.36
N MET A 76 -0.10 -7.06 -13.61
CA MET A 76 -1.25 -7.50 -12.84
C MET A 76 -2.23 -8.22 -13.75
N THR A 77 -2.54 -9.46 -13.42
CA THR A 77 -3.58 -10.23 -14.09
C THR A 77 -4.85 -10.14 -13.26
N SER A 78 -5.92 -9.68 -13.90
CA SER A 78 -7.26 -9.60 -13.32
C SER A 78 -8.21 -10.56 -14.02
N VAL A 79 -9.21 -11.06 -13.29
CA VAL A 79 -10.25 -11.96 -13.79
C VAL A 79 -11.58 -11.24 -13.78
N GLU A 80 -12.28 -11.22 -14.92
CA GLU A 80 -13.58 -10.59 -15.06
C GLU A 80 -14.66 -11.37 -14.29
N TYR A 81 -15.54 -10.66 -13.59
CA TYR A 81 -16.56 -11.25 -12.72
C TYR A 81 -17.52 -12.20 -13.44
N TYR A 82 -17.93 -11.85 -14.65
CA TYR A 82 -19.06 -12.48 -15.33
C TYR A 82 -18.65 -13.58 -16.31
N SER A 83 -17.50 -13.42 -16.97
CA SER A 83 -17.04 -14.36 -18.00
C SER A 83 -15.89 -15.27 -17.55
N GLY A 84 -15.20 -14.92 -16.45
CA GLY A 84 -13.95 -15.57 -16.06
C GLY A 84 -12.77 -15.25 -16.99
N TYR A 85 -12.96 -14.36 -17.98
CA TYR A 85 -11.90 -13.92 -18.88
C TYR A 85 -10.80 -13.20 -18.10
N GLN A 86 -9.55 -13.48 -18.47
CA GLN A 86 -8.38 -12.91 -17.80
C GLN A 86 -7.73 -11.84 -18.68
N LYS A 87 -7.28 -10.76 -18.03
CA LYS A 87 -6.53 -9.71 -18.71
C LYS A 87 -5.36 -9.26 -17.85
N THR A 88 -4.20 -9.11 -18.48
CA THR A 88 -2.98 -8.64 -17.84
C THR A 88 -2.66 -7.22 -18.28
N VAL A 89 -2.37 -6.35 -17.32
CA VAL A 89 -1.85 -4.99 -17.56
C VAL A 89 -0.43 -4.91 -17.03
N GLU A 90 0.45 -4.28 -17.82
CA GLU A 90 1.84 -4.02 -17.44
C GLU A 90 2.07 -2.52 -17.27
N ARG A 91 2.84 -2.18 -16.23
CA ARG A 91 3.33 -0.82 -15.96
C ARG A 91 4.77 -0.86 -15.49
N VAL A 92 5.53 0.14 -15.89
CA VAL A 92 6.84 0.43 -15.29
C VAL A 92 6.64 1.52 -14.25
N ILE A 93 7.15 1.28 -13.04
CA ILE A 93 7.02 2.20 -11.93
C ILE A 93 8.38 2.47 -11.29
N ASP A 94 8.57 3.71 -10.85
CA ASP A 94 9.77 4.10 -10.10
C ASP A 94 9.61 3.75 -8.62
N LEU A 95 10.68 3.20 -8.05
CA LEU A 95 10.80 2.92 -6.62
C LEU A 95 11.92 3.80 -6.07
N PRO A 96 11.60 4.96 -5.46
CA PRO A 96 12.58 5.72 -4.71
C PRO A 96 13.07 4.92 -3.50
N ARG A 97 14.28 5.24 -3.03
CA ARG A 97 14.75 4.75 -1.73
C ARG A 97 13.77 5.18 -0.64
N GLU A 98 13.31 4.24 0.19
CA GLU A 98 12.40 4.64 1.27
C GLU A 98 13.16 5.35 2.40
N TRP A 99 12.44 6.16 3.18
CA TRP A 99 13.00 7.07 4.17
C TRP A 99 13.97 6.41 5.18
N ASN A 100 13.72 5.15 5.51
CA ASN A 100 14.49 4.40 6.49
C ASN A 100 15.72 3.68 5.91
N GLY A 101 16.01 3.79 4.61
CA GLY A 101 17.20 3.22 3.96
C GLY A 101 17.32 1.69 3.97
N THR A 102 16.24 1.01 4.33
CA THR A 102 16.02 -0.43 4.29
C THR A 102 15.89 -0.99 2.85
N GLY A 103 15.57 -0.17 1.85
CA GLY A 103 15.43 -0.57 0.45
C GLY A 103 14.81 0.50 -0.45
N TYR A 104 13.89 0.07 -1.31
CA TYR A 104 13.12 0.92 -2.21
C TYR A 104 11.65 0.53 -2.17
N MET A 105 10.75 1.51 -2.28
CA MET A 105 9.33 1.25 -2.15
C MET A 105 8.50 2.27 -2.94
N THR A 106 7.41 1.80 -3.55
CA THR A 106 6.44 2.68 -4.20
C THR A 106 5.69 3.52 -3.17
N ALA A 107 5.13 4.65 -3.61
CA ALA A 107 3.95 5.19 -2.94
C ALA A 107 2.81 4.16 -3.00
N GLY A 108 1.76 4.35 -2.19
CA GLY A 108 0.57 3.50 -2.23
C GLY A 108 -0.11 3.59 -3.60
N LEU A 109 0.03 2.55 -4.42
CA LEU A 109 -0.55 2.46 -5.75
C LEU A 109 -2.03 2.11 -5.66
N SER A 110 -2.80 2.60 -6.61
CA SER A 110 -4.19 2.17 -6.76
C SER A 110 -4.24 0.87 -7.57
N TYR A 111 -5.05 -0.09 -7.15
CA TYR A 111 -5.33 -1.26 -8.01
C TYR A 111 -5.92 -0.85 -9.37
N TYR A 112 -6.68 0.26 -9.40
CA TYR A 112 -7.27 0.78 -10.63
C TYR A 112 -6.24 1.20 -11.67
N ASP A 113 -5.00 1.51 -11.28
CA ASP A 113 -3.91 1.83 -12.22
C ASP A 113 -3.53 0.62 -13.09
N PHE A 114 -3.94 -0.57 -12.66
CA PHE A 114 -3.67 -1.87 -13.26
C PHE A 114 -4.92 -2.58 -13.78
N VAL A 115 -6.09 -1.95 -13.69
CA VAL A 115 -7.33 -2.47 -14.26
C VAL A 115 -7.54 -1.85 -15.65
N PRO A 116 -7.70 -2.65 -16.71
CA PRO A 116 -8.03 -2.12 -18.03
C PRO A 116 -9.35 -1.33 -18.01
N GLN A 117 -9.45 -0.26 -18.79
CA GLN A 117 -10.71 0.47 -18.91
C GLN A 117 -11.85 -0.46 -19.38
N GLY A 118 -13.02 -0.33 -18.75
CA GLY A 118 -14.19 -1.17 -19.02
C GLY A 118 -14.09 -2.61 -18.50
N PHE A 119 -13.02 -2.97 -17.78
CA PHE A 119 -12.85 -4.31 -17.24
C PHE A 119 -13.39 -4.39 -15.82
N ALA A 120 -14.54 -5.03 -15.65
CA ALA A 120 -15.12 -5.31 -14.34
C ALA A 120 -14.56 -6.63 -13.80
N GLY A 121 -13.41 -6.56 -13.12
CA GLY A 121 -12.77 -7.74 -12.57
C GLY A 121 -11.98 -7.46 -11.30
N ASN A 122 -11.52 -8.54 -10.68
CA ASN A 122 -10.66 -8.49 -9.51
C ASN A 122 -9.22 -8.86 -9.87
N PRO A 123 -8.23 -8.20 -9.24
CA PRO A 123 -6.85 -8.68 -9.28
C PRO A 123 -6.80 -10.14 -8.83
N ARG A 124 -6.05 -10.97 -9.56
CA ARG A 124 -5.81 -12.37 -9.23
C ARG A 124 -4.34 -12.63 -8.93
N ARG A 125 -3.46 -12.07 -9.74
CA ARG A 125 -2.01 -12.30 -9.66
C ARG A 125 -1.24 -11.02 -9.93
N ILE A 126 -0.17 -10.82 -9.17
CA ILE A 126 0.79 -9.73 -9.31
C ILE A 126 2.14 -10.36 -9.61
N GLU A 127 2.82 -9.85 -10.64
CA GLU A 127 4.16 -10.28 -11.02
C GLU A 127 5.06 -9.07 -11.13
N VAL A 128 6.27 -9.17 -10.58
CA VAL A 128 7.21 -8.05 -10.54
C VAL A 128 8.60 -8.50 -10.96
N ALA A 129 9.25 -7.68 -11.79
CA ALA A 129 10.70 -7.73 -12.02
C ALA A 129 11.28 -6.34 -11.77
N PHE A 130 12.52 -6.26 -11.30
CA PHE A 130 13.17 -5.01 -10.94
C PHE A 130 14.36 -4.74 -11.85
N PHE A 131 14.69 -3.46 -12.05
CA PHE A 131 15.89 -3.09 -12.79
C PHE A 131 16.42 -1.72 -12.38
N SER A 132 17.71 -1.51 -12.65
CA SER A 132 18.38 -0.22 -12.53
C SER A 132 19.48 -0.14 -13.60
N GLY A 133 19.31 0.75 -14.57
CA GLY A 133 20.17 0.80 -15.75
C GLY A 133 20.10 -0.51 -16.53
N GLN A 134 21.25 -1.17 -16.75
CA GLN A 134 21.34 -2.44 -17.48
C GLN A 134 21.14 -3.67 -16.58
N GLN A 135 21.10 -3.49 -15.26
CA GLN A 135 21.04 -4.59 -14.32
C GLN A 135 19.58 -4.93 -14.01
N TRP A 136 19.21 -6.18 -14.24
CA TRP A 136 17.90 -6.74 -13.92
C TRP A 136 17.99 -7.66 -12.71
N ASP A 137 16.92 -7.67 -11.92
CA ASP A 137 16.68 -8.68 -10.91
C ASP A 137 15.28 -9.26 -11.07
N SER A 138 15.26 -10.55 -11.36
CA SER A 138 14.08 -11.37 -11.51
C SER A 138 14.37 -12.71 -10.82
N ASN A 139 13.34 -13.38 -10.33
CA ASN A 139 13.39 -14.67 -9.65
C ASN A 139 13.94 -15.79 -10.55
N TYR A 140 15.25 -15.80 -10.80
CA TYR A 140 15.96 -16.76 -11.65
C TYR A 140 15.39 -16.85 -13.08
N ASN A 141 15.32 -15.69 -13.77
CA ASN A 141 14.71 -15.52 -15.10
C ASN A 141 13.18 -15.65 -15.15
N ALA A 142 12.51 -15.74 -14.00
CA ALA A 142 11.06 -15.59 -13.86
C ALA A 142 10.71 -14.33 -13.04
N ASN A 143 9.48 -13.83 -13.14
CA ASN A 143 9.06 -12.72 -12.27
C ASN A 143 8.80 -13.19 -10.84
N TYR A 144 8.94 -12.30 -9.86
CA TYR A 144 8.42 -12.52 -8.51
C TYR A 144 6.90 -12.47 -8.58
N ALA A 145 6.24 -13.62 -8.47
CA ALA A 145 4.79 -13.74 -8.57
C ALA A 145 4.15 -13.95 -7.20
N VAL A 146 3.00 -13.30 -6.99
CA VAL A 146 2.13 -13.47 -5.83
C VAL A 146 0.68 -13.52 -6.30
N GLU A 147 -0.04 -14.55 -5.88
CA GLU A 147 -1.49 -14.65 -6.05
C GLU A 147 -2.20 -13.88 -4.92
N MET A 148 -3.38 -13.33 -5.20
CA MET A 148 -4.07 -12.46 -4.24
C MET A 148 -4.52 -13.20 -2.96
N ASP A 149 -4.76 -14.51 -3.04
CA ASP A 149 -5.08 -15.40 -1.90
C ASP A 149 -3.90 -15.56 -0.93
N GLU A 150 -2.66 -15.42 -1.41
CA GLU A 150 -1.46 -15.44 -0.59
C GLU A 150 -1.38 -14.24 0.37
N PHE A 151 -1.97 -13.09 0.00
CA PHE A 151 -2.07 -11.98 0.94
C PHE A 151 -3.01 -12.32 2.08
N TYR A 152 -4.19 -12.87 1.80
CA TYR A 152 -5.19 -13.21 2.82
C TYR A 152 -4.71 -14.32 3.76
N SER A 153 -3.84 -15.20 3.29
CA SER A 153 -3.22 -16.27 4.10
C SER A 153 -1.86 -15.88 4.69
N SER A 154 -1.36 -14.67 4.44
CA SER A 154 -0.05 -14.23 4.94
C SER A 154 -0.02 -14.13 6.46
N GLN A 155 1.02 -14.70 7.05
CA GLN A 155 1.33 -14.55 8.48
C GLN A 155 1.87 -13.15 8.81
N ALA A 156 2.40 -12.43 7.82
CA ALA A 156 2.87 -11.06 7.98
C ALA A 156 1.70 -10.09 7.76
N GLN A 157 0.85 -9.97 8.79
CA GLN A 157 -0.28 -9.03 8.82
C GLN A 157 -0.24 -8.08 10.02
N PHE A 158 -0.78 -6.88 9.83
CA PHE A 158 -0.92 -5.87 10.88
C PHE A 158 -2.18 -5.03 10.63
N THR A 159 -2.96 -4.76 11.69
CA THR A 159 -4.16 -3.93 11.60
C THR A 159 -4.02 -2.70 12.49
N ASN A 160 -4.09 -1.52 11.88
CA ASN A 160 -4.17 -0.24 12.56
C ASN A 160 -5.63 0.12 12.86
N LYS A 161 -6.00 0.05 14.15
CA LYS A 161 -7.35 0.39 14.65
C LYS A 161 -7.56 1.89 14.89
N ARG A 162 -6.57 2.73 14.59
CA ARG A 162 -6.63 4.18 14.78
C ARG A 162 -6.75 4.96 13.46
N GLY A 163 -6.74 4.26 12.33
CA GLY A 163 -6.64 4.86 11.00
C GLY A 163 -8.00 5.24 10.40
N GLY A 164 -7.99 6.30 9.61
CA GLY A 164 -9.11 6.73 8.78
C GLY A 164 -8.69 7.80 7.78
N GLY A 165 -8.73 7.42 6.50
CA GLY A 165 -8.42 8.27 5.37
C GLY A 165 -8.19 7.45 4.09
N PRO A 166 -8.08 8.12 2.93
CA PRO A 166 -7.84 7.46 1.64
C PRO A 166 -6.38 6.99 1.46
N ASP A 167 -5.48 7.35 2.37
CA ASP A 167 -4.03 7.12 2.30
C ASP A 167 -3.55 6.12 3.36
N ILE A 168 -2.40 5.49 3.09
CA ILE A 168 -1.79 4.51 4.01
C ILE A 168 -1.23 5.25 5.23
N GLU A 169 -1.66 4.84 6.42
CA GLU A 169 -1.23 5.39 7.69
C GLU A 169 0.20 4.95 8.06
N ILE A 170 0.92 5.81 8.80
CA ILE A 170 2.32 5.57 9.19
C ILE A 170 2.55 4.20 9.85
N PRO A 171 1.70 3.71 10.79
CA PRO A 171 1.91 2.38 11.39
C PRO A 171 1.88 1.24 10.37
N CYS A 172 1.08 1.35 9.29
CA CYS A 172 1.06 0.37 8.22
C CYS A 172 2.33 0.46 7.36
N TRP A 173 2.83 1.67 7.10
CA TRP A 173 4.12 1.86 6.43
C TRP A 173 5.27 1.25 7.23
N ASP A 174 5.36 1.54 8.53
CA ASP A 174 6.40 1.00 9.41
C ASP A 174 6.38 -0.53 9.46
N PHE A 175 5.18 -1.13 9.45
CA PHE A 175 5.03 -2.57 9.40
C PHE A 175 5.59 -3.19 8.10
N ILE A 176 5.32 -2.56 6.95
CA ILE A 176 5.85 -3.00 5.64
C ILE A 176 7.38 -2.87 5.63
N VAL A 177 7.91 -1.72 6.06
CA VAL A 177 9.37 -1.49 6.16
C VAL A 177 10.03 -2.51 7.08
N ALA A 178 9.39 -2.89 8.19
CA ALA A 178 9.91 -3.93 9.07
C ALA A 178 10.04 -5.29 8.36
N GLN A 179 9.19 -5.62 7.38
CA GLN A 179 9.36 -6.84 6.58
C GLN A 179 10.51 -6.73 5.56
N MET A 180 10.86 -5.52 5.13
CA MET A 180 12.00 -5.29 4.24
C MET A 180 13.36 -5.47 4.97
N ARG A 181 13.40 -5.35 6.30
CA ARG A 181 14.61 -5.56 7.13
C ARG A 181 14.93 -7.02 7.40
N LYS A 182 13.93 -7.90 7.36
CA LYS A 182 14.07 -9.34 7.61
C LYS A 182 14.71 -10.04 6.41
#